data_AF-A0AAD1DFH0-F1
#
_entry.id   AF-A0AAD1DFH0-F1
#
_cell.length_a   1.000
_cell.length_b   1.000
_cell.length_c   1.000
_cell.angle_alpha   90.00
_cell.angle_beta   90.00
_cell.angle_gamma   90.00
#
_symmetry.space_group_name_H-M   'P 1'
#
loop_
_entity.id
_entity.type
_entity.pdbx_description
1 polymer ?
#
loop_
_entity_poly.entity_id
_entity_poly.type
_entity_poly.pdbx_seq_one_letter_code
_entity_poly.pdbx_strand_id
1 'polypeptide(L)'
;MTTIHFLNELRDSMVALYLDYELINIQKHGLDAKRSSSDEFLEIKQVSFQSKTWSATFNDTTLEKAKVFCDIKTTLAVGVWNNISNLLFIVYGKHPKIGLYLEQKVKECHNESRRSTQTIGVSKLIKEFDFKMKPIDLKEQELINLFNLKFGHFSWENHLA
;
A
#
# COMPACT_ATOMS: atom_id res chain seq x y z
N MET A 1 -0.10 20.25 -15.28
CA MET A 1 0.38 19.22 -14.36
C MET A 1 1.24 19.92 -13.29
N THR A 2 0.95 19.76 -12.01
CA THR A 2 1.75 20.39 -10.93
C THR A 2 2.95 19.51 -10.59
N THR A 3 4.03 20.08 -10.06
CA THR A 3 5.23 19.33 -9.63
C THR A 3 4.91 18.18 -8.68
N ILE A 4 3.92 18.37 -7.80
CA ILE A 4 3.45 17.35 -6.85
C ILE A 4 2.81 16.16 -7.56
N HIS A 5 2.02 16.40 -8.61
CA HIS A 5 1.41 15.32 -9.37
C HIS A 5 2.44 14.48 -10.11
N PHE A 6 3.41 15.12 -10.76
CA PHE A 6 4.51 14.43 -11.43
C PHE A 6 5.32 13.55 -10.46
N LEU A 7 5.62 14.06 -9.26
CA LEU A 7 6.36 13.30 -8.25
C LEU A 7 5.59 12.09 -7.71
N ASN A 8 4.26 12.19 -7.57
CA ASN A 8 3.45 11.05 -7.16
C ASN A 8 3.42 9.98 -8.27
N GLU A 9 3.20 10.39 -9.52
CA GLU A 9 3.24 9.48 -10.68
C GLU A 9 4.59 8.76 -10.79
N LEU A 10 5.70 9.48 -10.56
CA LEU A 10 7.04 8.88 -10.50
C LEU A 10 7.17 7.84 -9.39
N ARG A 11 6.71 8.15 -8.17
CA ARG A 11 6.79 7.25 -7.02
C ARG A 11 5.95 6.00 -7.20
N ASP A 12 4.75 6.16 -7.74
CA ASP A 12 3.86 5.04 -8.05
C ASP A 12 4.48 4.16 -9.15
N SER A 13 5.06 4.77 -10.18
CA SER A 13 5.82 4.06 -11.22
C SER A 13 6.99 3.25 -10.65
N MET A 14 7.78 3.84 -9.74
CA MET A 14 8.90 3.14 -9.11
C MET A 14 8.44 1.92 -8.31
N VAL A 15 7.40 2.06 -7.48
CA VAL A 15 6.84 0.94 -6.70
C VAL A 15 6.28 -0.14 -7.63
N ALA A 16 5.56 0.24 -8.68
CA ALA A 16 5.03 -0.70 -9.68
C ALA A 16 6.16 -1.51 -10.33
N LEU A 17 7.22 -0.86 -10.78
CA LEU A 17 8.37 -1.52 -11.41
C LEU A 17 9.10 -2.46 -10.44
N TYR A 18 9.31 -2.06 -9.18
CA TYR A 18 9.90 -2.94 -8.18
C TYR A 18 9.04 -4.17 -7.84
N LEU A 19 7.75 -4.15 -8.16
CA LEU A 19 6.82 -5.28 -7.98
C LEU A 19 6.50 -5.98 -9.31
N ASP A 20 7.18 -5.63 -10.40
CA ASP A 20 7.02 -6.18 -11.74
C ASP A 20 5.62 -5.94 -12.34
N TYR A 21 5.04 -4.75 -12.11
CA TYR A 21 3.83 -4.26 -12.77
C TYR A 21 4.22 -3.26 -13.86
N GLU A 22 4.13 -3.66 -15.13
CA GLU A 22 4.68 -2.89 -16.25
C GLU A 22 3.69 -1.91 -16.88
N LEU A 23 2.38 -2.15 -16.73
CA LEU A 23 1.34 -1.30 -17.31
C LEU A 23 0.91 -0.24 -16.27
N ILE A 24 1.62 0.88 -16.25
CA ILE A 24 1.37 1.99 -15.32
C ILE A 24 0.19 2.83 -15.82
N ASN A 25 -0.75 3.12 -14.92
CA ASN A 25 -1.91 3.94 -15.24
C ASN A 25 -1.62 5.43 -15.02
N ILE A 26 -1.46 6.17 -16.11
CA ILE A 26 -1.29 7.63 -16.10
C ILE A 26 -2.62 8.40 -16.15
N GLN A 27 -3.72 7.70 -16.43
CA GLN A 27 -5.06 8.27 -16.45
C GLN A 27 -5.64 8.08 -15.05
N LYS A 28 -5.74 9.14 -14.25
CA LYS A 28 -6.02 9.15 -12.79
C LYS A 28 -7.32 8.48 -12.30
N HIS A 29 -7.98 7.70 -13.14
CA HIS A 29 -9.13 6.86 -12.83
C HIS A 29 -8.73 5.39 -12.84
N GLY A 30 -9.18 4.61 -11.86
CA GLY A 30 -8.86 3.18 -11.73
C GLY A 30 -7.75 2.91 -10.72
N LEU A 31 -7.05 1.78 -10.94
CA LEU A 31 -5.91 1.34 -10.13
C LEU A 31 -4.60 1.83 -10.75
N ASP A 32 -3.52 1.85 -9.97
CA ASP A 32 -2.28 2.54 -10.31
C ASP A 32 -1.41 1.78 -11.34
N ALA A 33 -1.47 0.45 -11.34
CA ALA A 33 -0.79 -0.36 -12.35
C ALA A 33 -1.44 -1.72 -12.59
N LYS A 34 -1.02 -2.41 -13.66
CA LYS A 34 -1.41 -3.77 -14.01
C LYS A 34 -0.20 -4.57 -14.49
N ARG A 35 -0.18 -5.88 -14.21
CA ARG A 35 0.79 -6.78 -14.86
C ARG A 35 0.46 -6.92 -16.34
N SER A 36 1.49 -6.99 -17.17
CA SER A 36 1.32 -7.21 -18.61
C SER A 36 0.90 -8.64 -18.96
N SER A 37 1.38 -9.62 -18.18
CA SER A 37 1.18 -11.06 -18.44
C SER A 37 -0.08 -11.65 -17.81
N SER A 38 -0.74 -10.92 -16.90
CA SER A 38 -1.88 -11.41 -16.14
C SER A 38 -2.92 -10.33 -15.87
N ASP A 39 -4.08 -10.73 -15.38
CA ASP A 39 -5.14 -9.82 -14.96
C ASP A 39 -4.99 -9.39 -13.49
N GLU A 40 -3.75 -9.19 -13.04
CA GLU A 40 -3.45 -8.67 -11.70
C GLU A 40 -3.22 -7.16 -11.73
N PHE A 41 -3.84 -6.47 -10.78
CA PHE A 41 -3.81 -5.03 -10.65
C PHE A 41 -3.15 -4.60 -9.34
N LEU A 42 -2.66 -3.36 -9.30
CA LEU A 42 -1.94 -2.80 -8.19
C LEU A 42 -2.53 -1.45 -7.79
N GLU A 43 -2.90 -1.31 -6.51
CA GLU A 43 -3.07 -0.02 -5.86
C GLU A 43 -1.85 0.27 -4.98
N ILE A 44 -1.34 1.49 -5.08
CA ILE A 44 -0.17 1.97 -4.38
C ILE A 44 -0.58 3.07 -3.40
N LYS A 45 0.00 2.99 -2.20
CA LYS A 45 -0.06 4.01 -1.17
C LYS A 45 1.35 4.42 -0.81
N GLN A 46 1.54 5.70 -0.58
CA GLN A 46 2.85 6.27 -0.26
C GLN A 46 2.83 6.85 1.15
N VAL A 47 3.90 6.60 1.91
CA VAL A 47 4.07 7.17 3.25
C VAL A 47 5.51 7.60 3.48
N SER A 48 5.71 8.68 4.23
CA SER A 48 7.04 9.11 4.64
C SER A 48 7.54 8.23 5.78
N PHE A 49 8.82 7.87 5.73
CA PHE A 49 9.53 7.18 6.79
C PHE A 49 9.46 7.94 8.11
N GLN A 50 9.49 9.28 8.05
CA GLN A 50 9.44 10.18 9.19
C GLN A 50 8.03 10.29 9.80
N SER A 51 7.00 9.73 9.15
CA SER A 51 5.65 9.73 9.69
C SER A 51 5.56 8.93 10.98
N LYS A 52 4.78 9.44 11.94
CA LYS A 52 4.47 8.74 13.20
C LYS A 52 3.93 7.34 12.92
N THR A 53 2.99 7.24 11.99
CA THR A 53 2.40 5.98 11.52
C THR A 53 2.80 5.70 10.08
N TRP A 54 3.10 4.42 9.78
CA TRP A 54 3.21 3.94 8.41
C TRP A 54 1.93 3.18 8.09
N SER A 55 1.17 3.66 7.11
CA SER A 55 -0.17 3.15 6.81
C SER A 55 -0.58 3.36 5.36
N ALA A 56 -1.35 2.42 4.84
CA ALA A 56 -2.19 2.65 3.67
C ALA A 56 -3.34 3.59 4.06
N THR A 57 -3.46 4.72 3.38
CA THR A 57 -4.55 5.69 3.61
C THR A 57 -5.46 5.73 2.40
N PHE A 58 -6.73 5.40 2.61
CA PHE A 58 -7.77 5.44 1.62
C PHE A 58 -8.65 6.66 1.89
N ASN A 59 -8.67 7.59 0.94
CA ASN A 59 -9.48 8.80 1.02
C ASN A 59 -10.67 8.66 0.07
N ASP A 60 -11.84 9.09 0.53
CA ASP A 60 -13.08 9.09 -0.24
C ASP A 60 -13.40 7.72 -0.85
N THR A 61 -13.15 6.65 -0.09
CA THR A 61 -13.36 5.28 -0.54
C THR A 61 -14.83 5.06 -0.87
N THR A 62 -15.11 4.51 -2.05
CA THR A 62 -16.46 4.10 -2.48
C THR A 62 -16.68 2.62 -2.22
N LEU A 63 -17.95 2.19 -2.21
CA LEU A 63 -18.29 0.76 -2.13
C LEU A 63 -17.74 -0.02 -3.33
N GLU A 64 -17.66 0.59 -4.52
CA GLU A 64 -17.04 -0.02 -5.70
C GLU A 64 -15.55 -0.27 -5.49
N LYS A 65 -14.83 0.73 -4.97
CA LYS A 65 -13.41 0.56 -4.64
C LYS A 65 -13.18 -0.50 -3.57
N ALA A 66 -14.05 -0.56 -2.55
CA ALA A 66 -13.98 -1.61 -1.55
C ALA A 66 -14.15 -3.01 -2.17
N LYS A 67 -15.11 -3.19 -3.09
CA LYS A 67 -15.31 -4.47 -3.81
C LYS A 67 -14.10 -4.88 -4.63
N VAL A 68 -13.37 -3.93 -5.23
CA VAL A 68 -12.14 -4.23 -5.98
C VAL A 68 -11.08 -4.90 -5.07
N PHE A 69 -10.97 -4.52 -3.80
CA PHE A 69 -10.07 -5.15 -2.83
C PHE A 69 -10.58 -6.47 -2.25
N CYS A 70 -11.80 -6.89 -2.57
CA CYS A 70 -12.26 -8.26 -2.29
C CYS A 70 -11.69 -9.27 -3.30
N ASP A 71 -11.27 -8.80 -4.48
CA ASP A 71 -10.71 -9.65 -5.53
C ASP A 71 -9.24 -9.99 -5.23
N ILE A 72 -8.89 -11.27 -5.38
CA ILE A 72 -7.52 -11.77 -5.25
C ILE A 72 -6.59 -11.24 -6.35
N LYS A 73 -7.16 -10.64 -7.41
CA LYS A 73 -6.41 -9.99 -8.49
C LYS A 73 -5.87 -8.62 -8.09
N THR A 74 -6.36 -8.04 -6.99
CA THR A 74 -5.95 -6.71 -6.55
C THR A 74 -4.88 -6.82 -5.47
N THR A 75 -3.68 -6.36 -5.80
CA THR A 75 -2.59 -6.17 -4.85
C THR A 75 -2.64 -4.76 -4.28
N LEU A 76 -2.45 -4.64 -2.97
CA LEU A 76 -2.19 -3.37 -2.29
C LEU A 76 -0.71 -3.28 -1.96
N ALA A 77 -0.07 -2.15 -2.26
CA ALA A 77 1.29 -1.84 -1.86
C ALA A 77 1.37 -0.54 -1.06
N VAL A 78 2.27 -0.51 -0.08
CA VAL A 78 2.63 0.68 0.68
C VAL A 78 4.13 0.93 0.52
N GLY A 79 4.50 1.95 -0.25
CA GLY A 79 5.88 2.42 -0.38
C GLY A 79 6.26 3.35 0.77
N VAL A 80 7.36 3.04 1.47
CA VAL A 80 7.88 3.86 2.57
C VAL A 80 9.15 4.59 2.15
N TRP A 81 9.10 5.92 2.16
CA TRP A 81 10.12 6.78 1.54
C TRP A 81 10.87 7.61 2.58
N ASN A 82 12.19 7.64 2.50
CA ASN A 82 12.99 8.54 3.32
C ASN A 82 12.89 10.00 2.85
N ASN A 83 12.87 10.19 1.52
CA ASN A 83 12.75 11.49 0.87
C ASN A 83 12.04 11.35 -0.49
N ILE A 84 12.12 12.36 -1.36
CA ILE A 84 11.38 12.38 -2.63
C ILE A 84 11.73 11.19 -3.52
N SER A 85 13.00 10.80 -3.59
CA SER A 85 13.52 9.81 -4.55
C SER A 85 14.03 8.51 -3.92
N ASN A 86 14.09 8.43 -2.58
CA ASN A 86 14.63 7.27 -1.88
C ASN A 86 13.53 6.41 -1.26
N LEU A 87 13.16 5.34 -1.97
CA LEU A 87 12.26 4.29 -1.50
C LEU A 87 13.08 3.29 -0.65
N LEU A 88 12.71 3.12 0.61
CA LEU A 88 13.43 2.23 1.52
C LEU A 88 12.97 0.78 1.40
N PHE A 89 11.65 0.58 1.44
CA PHE A 89 11.02 -0.73 1.36
C PHE A 89 9.54 -0.60 0.95
N ILE A 90 8.96 -1.72 0.56
CA ILE A 90 7.55 -1.83 0.16
C ILE A 90 6.89 -2.90 1.03
N VAL A 91 5.71 -2.60 1.58
CA VAL A 91 4.82 -3.61 2.21
C VAL A 91 3.68 -3.90 1.27
N TYR A 92 3.52 -5.14 0.82
CA TYR A 92 2.56 -5.47 -0.23
C TYR A 92 1.92 -6.84 -0.05
N GLY A 93 0.72 -7.00 -0.59
CA GLY A 93 -0.02 -8.26 -0.49
C GLY A 93 -1.43 -8.13 -1.04
N LYS A 94 -2.11 -9.28 -1.07
CA LYS A 94 -3.51 -9.41 -1.49
C LYS A 94 -4.27 -10.17 -0.43
N HIS A 95 -5.37 -9.59 0.05
CA HIS A 95 -6.21 -10.25 1.03
C HIS A 95 -7.67 -9.74 0.94
N PRO A 96 -8.66 -10.60 0.60
CA PRO A 96 -10.05 -10.18 0.38
C PRO A 96 -10.69 -9.42 1.55
N LYS A 97 -10.30 -9.75 2.80
CA LYS A 97 -10.76 -9.02 4.00
C LYS A 97 -10.39 -7.53 4.00
N ILE A 98 -9.43 -7.07 3.20
CA ILE A 98 -9.18 -5.63 3.03
C ILE A 98 -10.42 -4.96 2.43
N GLY A 99 -10.98 -5.52 1.35
CA GLY A 99 -12.20 -5.01 0.74
C GLY A 99 -13.39 -5.01 1.70
N LEU A 100 -13.57 -6.09 2.47
CA LEU A 100 -14.62 -6.17 3.50
C LEU A 100 -14.45 -5.11 4.59
N TYR A 101 -13.21 -4.90 5.05
CA TYR A 101 -12.89 -3.86 6.04
C TYR A 101 -13.21 -2.46 5.50
N LEU A 102 -12.80 -2.17 4.26
CA LEU A 102 -13.09 -0.90 3.60
C LEU A 102 -14.60 -0.70 3.43
N GLU A 103 -15.33 -1.73 2.98
CA GLU A 103 -16.78 -1.67 2.82
C GLU A 103 -17.50 -1.34 4.13
N GLN A 104 -17.12 -2.01 5.22
CA GLN A 104 -17.67 -1.74 6.54
C GLN A 104 -17.43 -0.27 6.94
N LYS A 105 -16.20 0.21 6.77
CA LYS A 105 -15.84 1.58 7.13
C LYS A 105 -16.53 2.64 6.29
N VAL A 106 -16.75 2.39 5.00
CA VAL A 106 -17.54 3.27 4.13
C VAL A 106 -18.98 3.39 4.64
N LYS A 107 -19.61 2.26 4.99
CA LYS A 107 -20.98 2.24 5.55
C LYS A 107 -21.06 3.00 6.88
N GLU A 108 -20.11 2.79 7.78
CA GLU A 108 -20.02 3.52 9.06
C GLU A 108 -19.90 5.05 8.83
N CYS A 109 -19.00 5.48 7.95
CA CYS A 109 -18.82 6.90 7.63
C CYS A 109 -20.07 7.54 7.03
N HIS A 110 -20.78 6.84 6.14
CA HIS A 110 -22.04 7.33 5.56
C HIS A 110 -23.12 7.50 6.62
N ASN A 111 -23.28 6.51 7.52
CA ASN A 111 -24.26 6.60 8.60
C ASN A 111 -24.01 7.78 9.53
N GLU A 112 -22.74 8.16 9.71
CA GLU A 112 -22.34 9.29 10.55
C GLU A 112 -22.17 10.62 9.78
N SER A 113 -22.49 10.65 8.48
CA SER A 113 -22.31 11.82 7.61
C SER A 113 -20.88 12.41 7.64
N ARG A 114 -19.86 11.53 7.78
CA ARG A 114 -18.44 11.90 7.82
C ARG A 114 -17.73 11.50 6.52
N ARG A 115 -16.64 12.21 6.19
CA ARG A 115 -15.77 11.84 5.07
C ARG A 115 -15.20 10.43 5.29
N SER A 116 -15.19 9.64 4.22
CA SER A 116 -14.69 8.25 4.21
C SER A 116 -13.16 8.25 4.12
N THR A 117 -12.47 8.47 5.24
CA THR A 117 -11.01 8.28 5.33
C THR A 117 -10.70 7.08 6.21
N GLN A 118 -10.02 6.08 5.64
CA GLN A 118 -9.61 4.87 6.35
C GLN A 118 -8.10 4.72 6.31
N THR A 119 -7.51 4.35 7.44
CA THR A 119 -6.09 4.01 7.53
C THR A 119 -5.91 2.58 7.99
N ILE A 120 -4.97 1.87 7.37
CA ILE A 120 -4.55 0.52 7.78
C ILE A 120 -3.03 0.57 7.95
N GLY A 121 -2.56 0.37 9.18
CA GLY A 121 -1.13 0.38 9.49
C GLY A 121 -0.38 -0.79 8.85
N VAL A 122 0.87 -0.59 8.44
CA VAL A 122 1.69 -1.65 7.81
C VAL A 122 1.90 -2.86 8.74
N SER A 123 2.02 -2.64 10.04
CA SER A 123 2.11 -3.73 11.01
C SER A 123 0.85 -4.60 11.04
N LYS A 124 -0.33 -3.98 10.86
CA LYS A 124 -1.61 -4.67 10.74
C LYS A 124 -1.72 -5.42 9.41
N LEU A 125 -1.30 -4.78 8.31
CA LEU A 125 -1.21 -5.41 6.98
C LEU A 125 -0.40 -6.72 7.03
N ILE A 126 0.72 -6.71 7.72
CA ILE A 126 1.57 -7.89 7.86
C ILE A 126 0.93 -8.93 8.80
N LYS A 127 0.58 -8.53 10.03
CA LYS A 127 0.14 -9.46 11.08
C LYS A 127 -1.22 -10.10 10.82
N GLU A 128 -2.16 -9.36 10.26
CA GLU A 128 -3.55 -9.83 10.08
C GLU A 128 -3.87 -10.25 8.65
N PHE A 129 -3.13 -9.74 7.66
CA PHE A 129 -3.41 -9.98 6.24
C PHE A 129 -2.24 -10.65 5.50
N ASP A 130 -1.19 -11.06 6.22
CA ASP A 130 -0.01 -11.77 5.70
C ASP A 130 0.71 -11.05 4.54
N PHE A 131 0.77 -9.71 4.63
CA PHE A 131 1.53 -8.92 3.66
C PHE A 131 3.02 -9.22 3.79
N LYS A 132 3.73 -9.15 2.66
CA LYS A 132 5.18 -9.27 2.58
C LYS A 132 5.86 -7.92 2.59
N MET A 133 7.13 -7.92 2.97
CA MET A 133 8.02 -6.77 3.04
C MET A 133 9.16 -6.98 2.05
N LYS A 134 9.29 -6.08 1.08
CA LYS A 134 10.38 -6.07 0.11
C LYS A 134 11.34 -4.94 0.45
N PRO A 135 12.57 -5.21 0.93
CA PRO A 135 13.59 -4.18 1.05
C PRO A 135 14.01 -3.69 -0.35
N ILE A 136 14.30 -2.39 -0.47
CA ILE A 136 14.77 -1.77 -1.72
C ILE A 136 16.16 -1.19 -1.54
N ASP A 137 16.32 -0.27 -0.59
CA ASP A 137 17.59 0.42 -0.30
C ASP A 137 18.12 0.08 1.10
N LEU A 138 17.67 -1.05 1.65
CA LEU A 138 18.05 -1.54 2.97
C LEU A 138 18.44 -3.02 2.88
N LYS A 139 19.30 -3.48 3.77
CA LYS A 139 19.49 -4.93 3.96
C LYS A 139 18.28 -5.51 4.70
N GLU A 140 17.97 -6.78 4.45
CA GLU A 140 16.87 -7.49 5.13
C GLU A 140 16.95 -7.38 6.66
N GLN A 141 18.15 -7.58 7.23
CA GLN A 141 18.35 -7.47 8.68
C GLN A 141 18.13 -6.05 9.20
N GLU A 142 18.50 -5.02 8.43
CA GLU A 142 18.25 -3.62 8.80
C GLU A 142 16.74 -3.33 8.80
N LEU A 143 16.00 -3.88 7.83
CA LEU A 143 14.55 -3.78 7.76
C LEU A 143 13.88 -4.49 8.96
N ILE A 144 14.32 -5.69 9.32
CA ILE A 144 13.82 -6.41 10.50
C ILE A 144 14.09 -5.60 11.77
N ASN A 145 15.31 -5.10 11.95
CA ASN A 145 15.68 -4.30 13.11
C ASN A 145 14.82 -3.03 13.22
N LEU A 146 14.58 -2.36 12.08
CA LEU A 146 13.71 -1.20 11.99
C LEU A 146 12.27 -1.53 12.42
N PHE A 147 11.70 -2.63 11.95
CA PHE A 147 10.36 -3.07 12.34
C PHE A 147 10.27 -3.42 13.82
N ASN A 148 11.29 -4.10 14.36
CA ASN A 148 11.40 -4.38 15.80
C ASN A 148 11.42 -3.08 16.62
N LEU A 149 12.19 -2.07 16.19
CA LEU A 149 12.26 -0.77 16.87
C LEU A 149 10.93 -0.02 16.81
N LYS A 150 10.23 -0.02 15.67
CA LYS A 150 9.01 0.77 15.47
C LYS A 150 7.75 0.11 16.02
N PHE A 151 7.65 -1.22 15.94
CA PHE A 151 6.42 -1.97 16.22
C PHE A 151 6.59 -3.07 17.28
N GLY A 152 7.78 -3.18 17.87
CA GLY A 152 8.13 -4.22 18.84
C GLY A 152 8.49 -5.54 18.18
N HIS A 153 8.92 -6.49 19.02
CA HIS A 153 9.32 -7.82 18.58
C HIS A 153 8.15 -8.63 17.99
N PHE A 154 8.39 -9.22 16.83
CA PHE A 154 7.53 -10.15 16.12
C PHE A 154 8.42 -10.90 15.11
N SER A 155 7.95 -12.03 14.58
CA SER A 155 8.68 -12.81 13.56
C SER A 155 8.58 -12.14 12.18
N TRP A 156 9.10 -10.91 12.09
CA TRP A 156 9.10 -10.08 10.89
C TRP A 156 9.82 -10.76 9.72
N GLU A 157 10.85 -11.54 10.01
CA GLU A 157 11.62 -12.34 9.06
C GLU A 157 10.76 -13.29 8.22
N ASN A 158 9.65 -13.81 8.77
CA ASN A 158 8.73 -14.70 8.04
C ASN A 158 7.94 -13.99 6.93
N HIS A 159 8.00 -12.66 6.92
CA HIS A 159 7.29 -11.81 5.99
C HIS A 159 8.21 -11.08 5.01
N LEU A 160 9.50 -11.42 4.94
CA LEU A 160 10.36 -10.96 3.85
C LEU A 160 9.94 -11.61 2.51
N ALA A 161 10.04 -10.85 1.42
CA ALA A 161 9.71 -11.25 0.06
C ALA A 161 10.92 -11.77 -0.71
#